data_AF-A0A8K0UAH5-F1
#
_entry.id   AF-A0A8K0UAH5-F1
#
_cell.length_a   1.000
_cell.length_b   1.000
_cell.length_c   1.000
_cell.angle_alpha   90.00
_cell.angle_beta   90.00
_cell.angle_gamma   90.00
#
_symmetry.space_group_name_H-M   'P 1'
#
loop_
_entity.id
_entity.type
_entity.pdbx_description
1 polymer ?
#
loop_
_entity_poly.entity_id
_entity_poly.type
_entity_poly.pdbx_seq_one_letter_code
_entity_poly.pdbx_strand_id
1 'polypeptide(L)'
;MDRFLAPHTSEAIAHNHLTENWFTWDQDYPSFNETIVAGCASYQAFNRYLSGSDLFIVPRSRSELDAVLRRYAYDAIHNAIAVSRQTLQRGGYSRASFPSSHHSSTICMLAEKSIRDVLNTNDNADVLVALHAPKSTPQASASSTRSISPNATIRS
;
A
#
# COMPACT_ATOMS: atom_id res chain seq x y z
N MET A 1 -3.16 -11.06 -5.11
CA MET A 1 -4.12 -9.97 -4.88
C MET A 1 -5.44 -10.46 -4.30
N ASP A 2 -5.94 -11.58 -4.77
CA ASP A 2 -7.29 -12.11 -4.47
C ASP A 2 -7.60 -12.36 -2.99
N ARG A 3 -6.58 -12.50 -2.14
CA ARG A 3 -6.74 -12.65 -0.68
C ARG A 3 -7.13 -11.34 0.01
N PHE A 4 -6.69 -10.20 -0.51
CA PHE A 4 -6.83 -8.89 0.16
C PHE A 4 -7.91 -8.03 -0.52
N LEU A 5 -7.90 -8.02 -1.85
CA LEU A 5 -8.89 -7.32 -2.68
C LEU A 5 -9.31 -8.28 -3.79
N ALA A 6 -10.39 -9.02 -3.53
CA ALA A 6 -10.91 -9.96 -4.50
C ALA A 6 -11.47 -9.22 -5.73
N PRO A 7 -11.55 -9.85 -6.91
CA PRO A 7 -11.96 -9.18 -8.16
C PRO A 7 -13.35 -8.53 -8.13
N HIS A 8 -14.20 -8.94 -7.18
CA HIS A 8 -15.55 -8.45 -6.97
C HIS A 8 -15.64 -7.30 -5.97
N THR A 9 -14.54 -6.89 -5.35
CA THR A 9 -14.56 -5.74 -4.44
C THR A 9 -14.65 -4.44 -5.23
N SER A 10 -15.21 -3.41 -4.60
CA SER A 10 -15.34 -2.07 -5.18
C SER A 10 -14.00 -1.51 -5.67
N GLU A 11 -12.91 -1.81 -4.96
CA GLU A 11 -11.55 -1.38 -5.26
C GLU A 11 -11.00 -2.03 -6.54
N ALA A 12 -11.21 -3.34 -6.71
CA ALA A 12 -10.77 -4.07 -7.89
C ALA A 12 -11.56 -3.65 -9.13
N ILE A 13 -12.87 -3.45 -8.99
CA ILE A 13 -13.73 -2.93 -10.06
C ILE A 13 -13.30 -1.51 -10.45
N ALA A 14 -13.05 -0.64 -9.45
CA ALA A 14 -12.60 0.72 -9.68
C ALA A 14 -11.23 0.75 -10.38
N HIS A 15 -10.30 -0.13 -9.97
CA HIS A 15 -9.00 -0.26 -10.61
C HIS A 15 -9.11 -0.68 -12.07
N ASN A 16 -9.92 -1.69 -12.39
CA ASN A 16 -10.12 -2.14 -13.77
C ASN A 16 -10.73 -1.03 -14.62
N HIS A 17 -11.76 -0.36 -14.09
CA HIS A 17 -12.41 0.76 -14.76
C HIS A 17 -11.44 1.91 -15.07
N LEU A 18 -10.61 2.32 -14.11
CA LEU A 18 -9.60 3.38 -14.29
C LEU A 18 -8.46 2.95 -15.21
N THR A 19 -8.03 1.69 -15.15
CA THR A 19 -6.93 1.18 -15.97
C THR A 19 -7.34 1.06 -17.45
N GLU A 20 -8.54 0.55 -17.70
CA GLU A 20 -9.09 0.42 -19.06
C GLU A 20 -9.40 1.78 -19.69
N ASN A 21 -9.85 2.74 -18.89
CA ASN A 21 -10.28 4.06 -19.35
C ASN A 21 -9.34 5.18 -18.87
N TRP A 22 -8.04 4.91 -18.70
CA TRP A 22 -7.11 5.83 -18.01
C TRP A 22 -7.07 7.27 -18.54
N PHE A 23 -7.38 7.48 -19.83
CA PHE A 23 -7.42 8.81 -20.45
C PHE A 23 -8.82 9.41 -20.62
N THR A 24 -9.88 8.63 -20.36
CA THR A 24 -11.28 9.00 -20.62
C THR A 24 -12.21 8.76 -19.42
N TRP A 25 -11.72 8.18 -18.32
CA TRP A 25 -12.51 7.85 -17.13
C TRP A 25 -13.16 9.08 -16.48
N ASP A 26 -12.58 10.26 -16.70
CA ASP A 26 -13.08 11.55 -16.24
C ASP A 26 -14.03 12.22 -17.25
N GLN A 27 -14.26 11.63 -18.42
CA GLN A 27 -15.19 12.14 -19.44
C GLN A 27 -16.60 11.52 -19.33
N ASP A 28 -16.68 10.33 -18.75
CA ASP A 28 -17.95 9.58 -18.60
C ASP A 28 -18.88 10.17 -17.54
N TYR A 29 -18.35 11.00 -16.65
CA TYR A 29 -19.11 11.60 -15.54
C TYR A 29 -19.10 13.13 -15.63
N PRO A 30 -20.24 13.80 -15.34
CA PRO A 30 -20.30 15.27 -15.30
C PRO A 30 -19.47 15.89 -14.16
N SER A 31 -18.97 15.08 -13.23
CA SER A 31 -18.15 15.49 -12.09
C SER A 31 -17.14 14.42 -11.69
N PHE A 32 -16.06 14.84 -11.04
CA PHE A 32 -14.97 13.97 -10.60
C PHE A 32 -15.47 12.89 -9.63
N ASN A 33 -15.31 11.61 -9.99
CA ASN A 33 -15.77 10.50 -9.17
C ASN A 33 -14.71 10.11 -8.13
N GLU A 34 -14.79 10.77 -6.97
CA GLU A 34 -13.86 10.58 -5.85
C GLU A 34 -13.80 9.14 -5.33
N THR A 35 -14.91 8.40 -5.41
CA THR A 35 -15.00 7.02 -4.90
C THR A 35 -14.25 6.04 -5.80
N ILE A 36 -14.36 6.20 -7.13
CA ILE A 36 -13.62 5.38 -8.09
C ILE A 36 -12.12 5.61 -7.95
N VAL A 37 -11.70 6.87 -7.82
CA VAL A 37 -10.28 7.21 -7.63
C VAL A 37 -9.74 6.66 -6.31
N ALA A 38 -10.50 6.81 -5.22
CA ALA A 38 -10.11 6.27 -3.91
C ALA A 38 -9.98 4.74 -3.94
N GLY A 39 -10.94 4.04 -4.55
CA GLY A 39 -10.90 2.57 -4.68
C GLY A 39 -9.73 2.08 -5.53
N CYS A 40 -9.48 2.73 -6.67
CA CYS A 40 -8.32 2.44 -7.51
C CYS A 40 -7.01 2.69 -6.78
N ALA A 41 -6.89 3.80 -6.05
CA ALA A 41 -5.70 4.14 -5.28
C ALA A 41 -5.41 3.12 -4.17
N SER A 42 -6.43 2.67 -3.44
CA SER A 42 -6.30 1.58 -2.46
C SER A 42 -5.78 0.31 -3.13
N TYR A 43 -6.36 -0.08 -4.26
CA TYR A 43 -5.92 -1.27 -5.01
C TYR A 43 -4.47 -1.15 -5.47
N GLN A 44 -4.08 -0.02 -6.06
CA GLN A 44 -2.71 0.22 -6.49
C GLN A 44 -1.72 0.22 -5.32
N ALA A 45 -2.09 0.76 -4.17
CA ALA A 45 -1.26 0.76 -2.96
C ALA A 45 -0.95 -0.66 -2.51
N PHE A 46 -1.97 -1.52 -2.40
CA PHE A 46 -1.77 -2.93 -2.09
C PHE A 46 -0.98 -3.63 -3.21
N ASN A 47 -1.20 -3.31 -4.49
CA ASN A 47 -0.52 -3.98 -5.60
C ASN A 47 0.98 -3.72 -5.56
N ARG A 48 1.35 -2.46 -5.35
CA ARG A 48 2.73 -2.01 -5.22
C ARG A 48 3.40 -2.58 -3.98
N TYR A 49 2.67 -2.68 -2.87
CA TYR A 49 3.19 -3.31 -1.65
C TYR A 49 3.40 -4.81 -1.83
N LEU A 50 2.45 -5.53 -2.44
CA LEU A 50 2.57 -6.99 -2.68
C LEU A 50 3.68 -7.33 -3.67
N SER A 51 3.91 -6.50 -4.68
CA SER A 51 5.03 -6.67 -5.61
C SER A 51 6.39 -6.35 -4.99
N GLY A 52 6.42 -5.70 -3.82
CA GLY A 52 7.65 -5.20 -3.20
C GLY A 52 8.27 -4.02 -3.95
N SER A 53 7.51 -3.37 -4.84
CA SER A 53 8.00 -2.23 -5.62
C SER A 53 8.19 -1.02 -4.70
N ASP A 54 9.38 -0.42 -4.72
CA ASP A 54 9.75 0.75 -3.91
C ASP A 54 9.70 0.52 -2.38
N LEU A 55 9.84 -0.72 -1.93
CA LEU A 55 9.89 -1.08 -0.52
C LEU A 55 11.34 -1.11 -0.01
N PHE A 56 11.89 0.07 0.28
CA PHE A 56 13.25 0.20 0.83
C PHE A 56 13.33 -0.08 2.34
N ILE A 57 12.23 0.20 3.05
CA ILE A 57 12.09 -0.05 4.49
C ILE A 57 10.89 -0.96 4.67
N VAL A 58 11.14 -2.16 5.17
CA VAL A 58 10.09 -3.13 5.44
C VAL A 58 9.36 -2.74 6.73
N PRO A 59 8.03 -2.56 6.70
CA PRO A 59 7.28 -2.26 7.91
C PRO A 59 7.33 -3.45 8.87
N ARG A 60 7.63 -3.17 10.14
CA ARG A 60 7.69 -4.17 11.23
C ARG A 60 6.45 -4.16 12.10
N SER A 61 5.57 -3.19 11.91
CA SER A 61 4.34 -3.04 12.68
C SER A 61 3.17 -2.65 11.77
N ARG A 62 1.95 -2.92 12.24
CA ARG A 62 0.71 -2.53 11.55
C ARG A 62 0.64 -1.03 11.27
N SER A 63 1.12 -0.19 12.18
CA SER A 63 1.13 1.27 12.00
C SER A 63 2.10 1.72 10.90
N GLU A 64 3.25 1.06 10.79
CA GLU A 64 4.20 1.33 9.69
C GLU A 64 3.64 0.85 8.36
N LEU A 65 2.99 -0.32 8.33
CA LEU A 65 2.32 -0.83 7.14
C LEU A 65 1.21 0.12 6.66
N ASP A 66 0.36 0.59 7.58
CA ASP A 66 -0.68 1.57 7.29
C ASP A 66 -0.07 2.87 6.70
N ALA A 67 1.01 3.39 7.28
CA ALA A 67 1.69 4.57 6.76
C ALA A 67 2.27 4.38 5.35
N VAL A 68 2.85 3.21 5.06
CA VAL A 68 3.38 2.88 3.72
C VAL A 68 2.24 2.80 2.69
N LEU A 69 1.17 2.08 3.02
CA LEU A 69 0.01 1.93 2.14
C LEU A 69 -0.67 3.28 1.86
N ARG A 70 -0.80 4.15 2.88
CA ARG A 70 -1.31 5.51 2.69
C ARG A 70 -0.44 6.33 1.74
N ARG A 71 0.89 6.26 1.88
CA ARG A 71 1.79 6.97 0.98
C ARG A 71 1.59 6.52 -0.47
N TYR A 72 1.53 5.22 -0.72
CA TYR A 72 1.30 4.70 -2.07
C TYR A 72 -0.08 5.07 -2.61
N ALA A 73 -1.12 5.06 -1.77
CA ALA A 73 -2.46 5.50 -2.18
C ALA A 73 -2.47 7.00 -2.53
N TYR A 74 -1.78 7.83 -1.76
CA TYR A 74 -1.70 9.26 -2.03
C TYR A 74 -0.98 9.53 -3.35
N ASP A 75 0.13 8.84 -3.62
CA ASP A 75 0.82 8.92 -4.91
C ASP A 75 -0.12 8.56 -6.08
N ALA A 76 -0.89 7.47 -5.94
CA ALA A 76 -1.87 7.05 -6.94
C ALA A 76 -2.98 8.09 -7.15
N ILE A 77 -3.50 8.68 -6.07
CA ILE A 77 -4.49 9.77 -6.12
C ILE A 77 -3.91 10.99 -6.85
N HIS A 78 -2.68 11.40 -6.52
CA HIS A 78 -2.01 12.51 -7.19
C HIS A 78 -1.80 12.25 -8.68
N ASN A 79 -1.40 11.03 -9.05
CA ASN A 79 -1.24 10.64 -10.44
C ASN A 79 -2.58 10.68 -11.20
N ALA A 80 -3.65 10.14 -10.60
CA ALA A 80 -4.98 10.17 -11.21
C ALA A 80 -5.49 11.60 -11.40
N ILE A 81 -5.29 12.47 -10.41
CA ILE A 81 -5.71 13.88 -10.49
C ILE A 81 -4.87 14.65 -11.52
N ALA A 82 -3.56 14.39 -11.60
CA ALA A 82 -2.70 15.03 -12.59
C ALA A 82 -3.09 14.66 -14.04
N VAL A 83 -3.63 13.45 -14.24
CA VAL A 83 -4.12 12.99 -15.55
C VAL A 83 -5.54 13.50 -15.85
N SER A 84 -6.37 13.67 -14.82
CA SER A 84 -7.73 14.21 -14.93
C SER A 84 -7.71 15.62 -15.53
N ARG A 85 -8.53 15.83 -16.55
CA ARG A 85 -8.78 17.14 -17.16
C ARG A 85 -9.92 17.89 -16.48
N GLN A 86 -10.65 17.23 -15.58
CA GLN A 86 -11.69 17.85 -14.78
C GLN A 86 -11.11 18.73 -13.68
N THR A 87 -11.65 19.94 -13.55
CA THR A 87 -11.33 20.84 -12.43
C THR A 87 -11.91 20.25 -11.15
N LEU A 88 -11.05 19.85 -10.21
CA LEU A 88 -11.51 19.52 -8.86
C LEU A 88 -12.29 20.71 -8.29
N GLN A 89 -13.43 20.44 -7.67
CA GLN A 89 -14.18 21.50 -7.00
C GLN A 89 -13.30 22.16 -5.95
N ARG A 90 -13.49 23.46 -5.73
CA ARG A 90 -12.72 24.27 -4.78
C ARG A 90 -12.81 23.62 -3.39
N GLY A 91 -11.75 22.93 -2.97
CA GLY A 91 -11.69 22.17 -1.72
C GLY A 91 -11.77 20.63 -1.82
N GLY A 92 -11.75 20.03 -3.02
CA GLY A 92 -11.72 18.56 -3.21
C GLY A 92 -10.52 17.85 -2.56
N TYR A 93 -9.46 18.60 -2.24
CA TYR A 93 -8.34 18.14 -1.42
C TYR A 93 -8.46 18.46 0.08
N SER A 94 -9.28 19.44 0.51
CA SER A 94 -9.13 20.07 1.85
C SER A 94 -10.39 20.68 2.50
N ARG A 95 -11.64 20.22 2.24
CA ARG A 95 -12.78 20.70 3.05
C ARG A 95 -12.85 19.99 4.41
N ALA A 96 -12.01 20.46 5.33
CA ALA A 96 -12.17 20.33 6.78
C ALA A 96 -12.94 21.53 7.39
N SER A 97 -13.43 22.48 6.59
CA SER A 97 -14.13 23.68 7.08
C SER A 97 -15.51 23.88 6.43
N PHE A 98 -16.51 23.99 7.31
CA PHE A 98 -17.94 24.31 7.16
C PHE A 98 -18.91 23.12 7.01
N PRO A 99 -19.70 22.82 8.05
CA PRO A 99 -20.77 21.83 8.01
C PRO A 99 -22.02 22.49 7.42
N SER A 100 -22.28 22.26 6.12
CA SER A 100 -23.61 22.44 5.57
C SER A 100 -23.80 21.51 4.37
N SER A 101 -24.70 20.54 4.57
CA SER A 101 -25.38 19.71 3.57
C SER A 101 -24.52 18.80 2.66
N HIS A 102 -24.32 17.57 3.17
CA HIS A 102 -24.21 16.27 2.49
C HIS A 102 -23.02 15.99 1.53
N HIS A 103 -22.13 15.10 2.01
CA HIS A 103 -21.13 14.28 1.29
C HIS A 103 -19.92 15.00 0.67
N SER A 104 -19.01 15.50 1.53
CA SER A 104 -17.61 15.74 1.16
C SER A 104 -16.72 14.85 2.03
N SER A 105 -16.62 13.57 1.69
CA SER A 105 -15.59 12.66 2.22
C SER A 105 -14.40 12.70 1.27
N THR A 106 -13.27 13.25 1.70
CA THR A 106 -12.09 13.40 0.85
C THR A 106 -11.61 12.07 0.27
N ILE A 107 -11.09 12.08 -0.96
CA ILE A 107 -10.55 10.90 -1.68
C ILE A 107 -9.53 10.16 -0.80
N CYS A 108 -8.66 10.91 -0.11
CA CYS A 108 -7.69 10.34 0.82
C CYS A 108 -8.36 9.64 2.00
N MET A 109 -9.43 10.19 2.59
CA MET A 109 -10.15 9.52 3.69
C MET A 109 -10.85 8.25 3.22
N LEU A 110 -11.41 8.24 2.00
CA LEU A 110 -12.03 7.04 1.42
C LEU A 110 -10.99 5.95 1.17
N ALA A 111 -9.83 6.30 0.61
CA ALA A 111 -8.74 5.37 0.40
C ALA A 111 -8.20 4.83 1.73
N GLU A 112 -7.97 5.72 2.71
CA GLU A 112 -7.55 5.33 4.06
C GLU A 112 -8.53 4.40 4.75
N LYS A 113 -9.83 4.66 4.61
CA LYS A 113 -10.87 3.82 5.18
C LYS A 113 -10.82 2.42 4.56
N SER A 114 -10.78 2.34 3.23
CA SER A 114 -10.67 1.06 2.50
C SER A 114 -9.41 0.28 2.92
N ILE A 115 -8.25 0.95 2.99
CA ILE A 115 -7.00 0.33 3.48
C ILE A 115 -7.17 -0.20 4.90
N ARG A 116 -7.73 0.61 5.80
CA ARG A 116 -7.95 0.22 7.19
C ARG A 116 -8.91 -0.95 7.32
N ASP A 117 -9.97 -0.98 6.52
CA ASP A 117 -10.96 -2.06 6.50
C ASP A 117 -10.30 -3.37 6.06
N VAL A 118 -9.45 -3.36 5.02
CA VAL A 118 -8.68 -4.53 4.58
C VAL A 118 -7.68 -4.99 5.65
N LEU A 119 -6.97 -4.05 6.30
CA LEU A 119 -6.03 -4.36 7.38
C LEU A 119 -6.70 -4.88 8.65
N ASN A 120 -7.95 -4.48 8.91
CA ASN A 120 -8.76 -4.94 10.04
C ASN A 120 -9.44 -6.28 9.77
N THR A 121 -9.48 -6.73 8.52
CA THR A 121 -10.13 -7.98 8.13
C THR A 121 -9.18 -9.14 8.35
N ASN A 122 -9.50 -10.04 9.28
CA ASN A 122 -8.70 -11.22 9.63
C ASN A 122 -7.25 -10.86 10.01
N ASP A 123 -6.32 -11.80 9.83
CA ASP A 123 -4.88 -11.63 10.09
C ASP A 123 -4.15 -10.98 8.90
N ASN A 124 -4.83 -10.17 8.09
CA ASN A 124 -4.25 -9.57 6.88
C ASN A 124 -3.04 -8.70 7.19
N ALA A 125 -3.10 -7.91 8.26
CA ALA A 125 -1.98 -7.06 8.69
C ALA A 125 -0.72 -7.89 9.01
N ASP A 126 -0.88 -8.99 9.76
CA ASP A 126 0.25 -9.85 10.15
C ASP A 126 0.84 -10.57 8.95
N VAL A 127 -0.01 -11.03 8.03
CA VAL A 127 0.42 -11.67 6.77
C VAL A 127 1.20 -10.68 5.89
N LEU A 128 0.74 -9.42 5.78
CA LEU A 128 1.39 -8.40 4.97
C LEU A 128 2.72 -7.95 5.56
N VAL A 129 2.85 -7.89 6.89
CA VAL A 129 4.13 -7.64 7.57
C VAL A 129 5.09 -8.82 7.38
N ALA A 130 4.58 -10.05 7.54
CA ALA A 130 5.38 -11.27 7.36
C ALA A 130 5.85 -11.49 5.91
N LEU A 131 5.13 -10.95 4.92
CA LEU A 131 5.43 -11.13 3.50
C LEU A 131 6.86 -10.69 3.13
N HIS A 132 7.28 -9.54 3.67
CA HIS A 132 8.58 -8.93 3.38
C HIS A 132 9.57 -9.07 4.54
N ALA A 133 9.19 -9.78 5.61
CA ALA A 133 10.08 -10.04 6.72
C ALA A 133 11.32 -10.78 6.22
N PRO A 134 12.54 -10.38 6.62
CA PRO A 134 13.73 -11.10 6.26
C PRO A 134 13.61 -12.52 6.81
N LYS A 135 13.48 -13.51 5.92
CA LYS A 135 13.60 -14.92 6.30
C LYS A 135 14.95 -15.06 6.97
N SER A 136 14.96 -15.35 8.26
CA SER A 136 16.18 -15.71 8.96
C SER A 136 16.75 -16.90 8.23
N THR A 137 17.78 -16.65 7.41
CA THR A 137 18.56 -17.72 6.78
C THR A 137 19.02 -18.60 7.93
N PRO A 138 18.62 -19.90 7.98
CA PRO A 138 19.08 -20.76 9.05
C PRO A 138 20.60 -20.72 9.02
N GLN A 139 21.15 -20.16 10.09
CA GLN A 139 22.57 -19.99 10.33
C GLN A 139 23.21 -21.36 10.08
N ALA A 140 23.92 -21.49 8.96
CA ALA A 140 24.70 -22.68 8.67
C ALA A 140 25.57 -22.92 9.89
N SER A 141 25.25 -23.98 10.63
CA SER A 141 25.96 -24.43 11.80
C SER A 141 27.39 -24.70 11.38
N ALA A 142 28.26 -23.71 11.52
CA ALA A 142 29.69 -23.89 11.39
C ALA A 142 30.15 -24.67 12.63
N SER A 143 29.83 -25.95 12.66
CA SER A 143 30.49 -26.94 13.49
C SER A 143 31.91 -27.13 12.96
N SER A 144 32.78 -26.15 13.20
CA SER A 144 34.23 -26.35 13.14
C SER A 144 34.71 -26.67 14.55
N THR A 145 34.41 -27.90 14.96
CA THR A 145 35.12 -28.59 16.02
C THR A 145 36.56 -28.81 15.54
N ARG A 146 37.50 -27.94 15.93
CA ARG A 146 38.91 -28.32 16.01
C ARG A 146 39.35 -28.29 17.46
N SER A 147 39.34 -29.49 17.99
CA SER A 147 39.91 -29.96 19.24
C SER A 147 41.39 -29.56 19.40
N ILE A 148 41.69 -28.95 20.56
CA ILE A 148 42.80 -29.22 21.50
C ILE A 148 44.27 -29.10 20.98
N SER A 149 44.91 -27.94 21.31
CA SER A 149 46.11 -27.70 22.19
C SER A 149 47.32 -28.67 22.23
N PRO A 150 48.51 -28.32 22.82
CA PRO A 150 49.43 -27.17 22.69
C PRO A 150 50.93 -27.63 22.49
N ASN A 151 51.92 -26.72 22.70
CA ASN A 151 53.39 -26.95 22.88
C ASN A 151 54.26 -27.02 21.59
N ALA A 152 55.51 -26.53 21.47
CA ALA A 152 56.48 -25.92 22.38
C ALA A 152 57.56 -25.13 21.59
N THR A 153 58.19 -24.19 22.27
CA THR A 153 59.45 -23.48 22.00
C THR A 153 60.62 -24.38 21.56
N ILE A 154 61.54 -23.91 20.68
CA ILE A 154 63.01 -23.77 20.90
C ILE A 154 63.76 -23.41 19.58
N ARG A 155 64.81 -22.59 19.80
CA ARG A 155 65.81 -21.96 18.92
C ARG A 155 66.64 -22.92 18.06
N SER A 156 67.29 -22.36 17.03
CA SER A 156 68.69 -22.62 16.68
C SER A 156 69.38 -21.30 16.34
#